data_AF-A0A7W0LPW5-F1
#
_entry.id   AF-A0A7W0LPW5-F1
#
_cell.length_a   1.000
_cell.length_b   1.000
_cell.length_c   1.000
_cell.angle_alpha   90.00
_cell.angle_beta   90.00
_cell.angle_gamma   90.00
#
_symmetry.space_group_name_H-M   'P 1'
#
loop_
_entity.id
_entity.type
_entity.pdbx_description
1 polymer ?
#
loop_
_entity_poly.entity_id
_entity_poly.type
_entity_poly.pdbx_seq_one_letter_code
_entity_poly.pdbx_strand_id
1 'polypeptide(L)'
;MATAQAFVDAVAWGEHTTVWALLATGARLAVLEVATRRGMDPLLAARLREGTAGDDERDEFLADLLHGLRAELVGIEFDRLRSSAAGSGTTVAGSLLVHLLIDLPAELGPAVPVGSVELVADAGRWLVVRLDGNR
;
A
#
# COMPACT_ATOMS: atom_id res chain seq x y z
N MET A 1 4.53 -12.53 -3.46
CA MET A 1 3.08 -12.74 -3.25
C MET A 1 2.66 -12.42 -1.82
N ALA A 2 3.30 -12.96 -0.78
CA ALA A 2 3.01 -12.62 0.61
C ALA A 2 3.02 -11.10 0.91
N THR A 3 3.92 -10.33 0.29
CA THR A 3 4.01 -8.86 0.51
C THR A 3 2.76 -8.09 0.09
N ALA A 4 2.14 -8.42 -1.06
CA ALA A 4 0.95 -7.71 -1.53
C ALA A 4 -0.23 -7.97 -0.60
N GLN A 5 -0.44 -9.23 -0.19
CA GLN A 5 -1.47 -9.58 0.77
C GLN A 5 -1.19 -8.94 2.14
N ALA A 6 0.05 -9.03 2.65
CA ALA A 6 0.44 -8.42 3.91
C ALA A 6 0.23 -6.89 3.93
N PHE A 7 0.46 -6.22 2.80
CA PHE A 7 0.18 -4.79 2.68
C PHE A 7 -1.33 -4.50 2.77
N VAL A 8 -2.14 -5.25 2.04
CA VAL A 8 -3.60 -5.13 2.07
C VAL A 8 -4.15 -5.41 3.47
N ASP A 9 -3.69 -6.48 4.12
CA ASP A 9 -4.08 -6.85 5.47
C ASP A 9 -3.68 -5.75 6.47
N ALA A 10 -2.46 -5.22 6.36
CA ALA A 10 -2.00 -4.12 7.22
C ALA A 10 -2.88 -2.86 7.07
N VAL A 11 -3.32 -2.54 5.85
CA VAL A 11 -4.28 -1.44 5.62
C VAL A 11 -5.64 -1.74 6.26
N ALA A 12 -6.14 -2.96 6.08
CA ALA A 12 -7.43 -3.41 6.59
C ALA A 12 -7.50 -3.37 8.12
N TRP A 13 -6.46 -3.87 8.79
CA TRP A 13 -6.36 -3.97 10.25
C TRP A 13 -5.78 -2.72 10.91
N GLY A 14 -5.35 -1.74 10.11
CA GLY A 14 -4.87 -0.46 10.58
C GLY A 14 -3.46 -0.50 11.19
N GLU A 15 -2.63 -1.41 10.70
CA GLU A 15 -1.22 -1.55 11.08
C GLU A 15 -0.35 -0.55 10.33
N HIS A 16 -0.45 0.72 10.71
CA HIS A 16 0.19 1.84 10.02
C HIS A 16 1.73 1.73 9.94
N THR A 17 2.38 1.17 10.97
CA THR A 17 3.82 0.88 10.96
C THR A 17 4.18 -0.22 9.96
N THR A 18 3.38 -1.28 9.88
CA THR A 18 3.54 -2.35 8.90
C THR A 18 3.36 -1.81 7.47
N VAL A 19 2.33 -1.00 7.23
CA VAL A 19 2.11 -0.32 5.94
C VAL A 19 3.34 0.47 5.54
N TRP A 20 3.87 1.31 6.43
CA TRP A 20 5.08 2.08 6.16
C TRP A 20 6.28 1.20 5.85
N ALA A 21 6.49 0.13 6.62
CA ALA A 21 7.60 -0.81 6.46
C ALA A 21 7.57 -1.57 5.13
N LEU A 22 6.38 -1.79 4.57
CA LEU A 22 6.19 -2.47 3.29
C LEU A 22 6.33 -1.56 2.08
N LEU A 23 6.23 -0.23 2.24
CA LEU A 23 6.49 0.73 1.17
C LEU A 23 7.98 0.78 0.80
N ALA A 24 8.26 0.85 -0.50
CA ALA A 24 9.57 1.17 -1.03
C ALA A 24 9.95 2.61 -0.70
N THR A 25 11.25 2.90 -0.62
CA THR A 25 11.77 4.25 -0.32
C THR A 25 11.17 5.32 -1.24
N GLY A 26 11.09 5.05 -2.55
CA GLY A 26 10.47 5.97 -3.51
C GLY A 26 8.99 6.26 -3.22
N ALA A 27 8.23 5.25 -2.78
CA ALA A 27 6.82 5.42 -2.42
C ALA A 27 6.66 6.25 -1.14
N ARG A 28 7.51 6.00 -0.13
CA ARG A 28 7.55 6.84 1.09
C ARG A 28 7.83 8.30 0.77
N LEU A 29 8.78 8.57 -0.14
CA LEU A 29 9.09 9.93 -0.58
C LEU A 29 7.89 10.58 -1.28
N ALA A 30 7.21 9.86 -2.18
CA ALA A 30 6.04 10.37 -2.87
C ALA A 30 4.89 10.68 -1.89
N VAL A 31 4.67 9.83 -0.89
CA VAL A 31 3.67 10.07 0.16
C VAL A 31 3.99 11.34 0.94
N LEU A 32 5.25 11.51 1.38
CA LEU A 32 5.67 12.72 2.09
C LEU A 32 5.51 13.96 1.22
N GLU A 33 5.83 13.88 -0.07
CA GLU A 33 5.65 14.99 -1.00
C GLU A 33 4.17 15.39 -1.14
N VAL A 34 3.28 14.41 -1.30
CA VAL A 34 1.83 14.66 -1.33
C VAL A 34 1.35 15.27 -0.01
N ALA A 35 1.81 14.77 1.13
CA ALA A 35 1.47 15.31 2.44
C ALA A 35 1.92 16.77 2.60
N THR A 36 3.15 17.09 2.20
CA THR A 36 3.65 18.47 2.19
C THR A 36 2.82 19.37 1.27
N ARG A 37 2.46 18.90 0.06
CA ARG A 37 1.56 19.65 -0.85
C ARG A 37 0.17 19.87 -0.26
N ARG A 38 -0.27 19.02 0.67
CA ARG A 38 -1.55 19.12 1.39
C ARG A 38 -1.47 19.90 2.70
N GLY A 39 -0.32 20.53 3.01
CA GLY A 39 -0.16 21.41 4.17
C GLY A 39 0.58 20.80 5.36
N MET A 40 1.15 19.60 5.24
CA MET A 40 2.06 19.05 6.25
C MET A 40 3.31 19.93 6.38
N ASP A 41 3.79 20.12 7.61
CA ASP A 41 5.03 20.86 7.89
C ASP A 41 6.23 20.26 7.12
N PRO A 42 6.92 21.04 6.26
CA PRO A 42 8.11 20.59 5.55
C PRO A 42 9.25 20.11 6.46
N LEU A 43 9.37 20.64 7.67
CA LEU A 43 10.40 20.21 8.63
C LEU A 43 10.06 18.82 9.19
N LEU A 44 8.80 18.56 9.52
CA LEU A 44 8.33 17.23 9.86
C LEU A 44 8.55 16.25 8.68
N ALA A 45 8.26 16.68 7.45
CA ALA A 45 8.53 15.88 6.24
C ALA A 45 10.01 15.47 6.13
N ALA A 46 10.93 16.40 6.41
CA ALA A 46 12.36 16.16 6.39
C ALA A 46 12.79 15.19 7.49
N ARG A 47 12.30 15.36 8.72
CA ARG A 47 12.56 14.45 9.82
C ARG A 47 12.06 13.02 9.54
N LEU A 48 10.85 12.89 9.01
CA LEU A 48 10.29 11.59 8.62
C LEU A 48 11.10 10.91 7.51
N ARG A 49 11.61 11.69 6.55
CA ARG A 49 12.48 11.22 5.47
C ARG A 49 13.82 10.72 5.99
N GLU A 50 14.42 11.44 6.94
CA GLU A 50 15.73 11.16 7.50
C GLU A 50 15.69 10.13 8.64
N GLY A 51 14.49 9.74 9.09
CA GLY A 51 14.29 8.84 10.22
C GLY A 51 14.62 9.49 11.57
N THR A 52 14.60 10.83 11.64
CA THR A 52 14.91 11.63 12.84
C THR A 52 13.68 12.20 13.53
N ALA A 53 12.48 11.92 13.00
CA ALA A 53 11.22 12.27 13.67
C ALA A 53 11.07 11.48 14.97
N GLY A 54 10.43 12.10 15.97
CA GLY A 54 10.05 11.39 17.19
C GLY A 54 9.06 10.26 16.91
N ASP A 55 9.00 9.26 17.79
CA ASP A 55 8.06 8.14 17.63
C ASP A 55 6.60 8.63 17.59
N ASP A 56 6.23 9.58 18.44
CA ASP A 56 4.88 10.18 18.47
C ASP A 56 4.54 10.91 17.16
N GLU A 57 5.48 11.71 16.63
CA GLU A 57 5.30 12.44 15.37
C GLU A 57 5.13 11.48 14.18
N ARG A 58 5.88 10.38 14.21
CA ARG A 58 5.80 9.33 13.19
C ARG A 58 4.46 8.61 13.28
N ASP A 59 4.06 8.19 14.47
CA ASP A 59 2.85 7.40 14.66
C ASP A 59 1.60 8.22 14.31
N GLU A 60 1.55 9.51 14.67
CA GLU A 60 0.48 10.43 14.26
C GLU A 60 0.38 10.55 12.73
N PHE A 61 1.51 10.84 12.07
CA PHE A 61 1.56 10.92 10.60
C PHE A 61 1.11 9.61 9.94
N LEU A 62 1.56 8.47 10.46
CA LEU A 62 1.23 7.16 9.91
C LEU A 62 -0.25 6.80 10.12
N ALA A 63 -0.84 7.19 11.25
CA ALA A 63 -2.26 7.03 11.50
C ALA A 63 -3.11 7.86 10.52
N ASP A 64 -2.73 9.12 10.27
CA ASP A 64 -3.41 9.99 9.31
C ASP A 64 -3.29 9.49 7.87
N LEU A 65 -2.10 9.04 7.48
CA LEU A 65 -1.86 8.41 6.17
C LEU A 65 -2.78 7.22 5.97
N LEU A 66 -2.84 6.33 6.94
CA LEU A 66 -3.67 5.14 6.90
C LEU A 66 -5.16 5.50 6.85
N HIS A 67 -5.59 6.51 7.60
CA HIS A 67 -6.97 6.99 7.55
C HIS A 67 -7.33 7.48 6.14
N GLY A 68 -6.46 8.30 5.53
CA GLY A 68 -6.65 8.77 4.16
C GLY A 68 -6.65 7.63 3.13
N LEU A 69 -5.76 6.65 3.28
CA LEU A 69 -5.71 5.48 2.41
C LEU A 69 -6.98 4.64 2.51
N ARG A 70 -7.49 4.41 3.73
CA ARG A 70 -8.74 3.69 3.94
C ARG A 70 -9.93 4.45 3.35
N ALA A 71 -9.97 5.78 3.48
CA ALA A 71 -11.00 6.62 2.89
C ALA A 71 -11.05 6.49 1.35
N GLU A 72 -9.90 6.50 0.68
CA GLU A 72 -9.83 6.33 -0.79
C GLU A 72 -10.25 4.92 -1.26
N LEU A 73 -10.11 3.94 -0.36
CA LEU A 73 -10.45 2.54 -0.61
C LEU A 73 -11.82 2.16 -0.01
N VAL A 74 -12.61 3.15 0.45
CA VAL A 74 -13.99 2.95 0.91
C VAL A 74 -14.80 2.33 -0.23
N GLY A 75 -15.35 1.13 0.02
CA GLY A 75 -16.08 0.34 -0.96
C GLY A 75 -15.34 -0.92 -1.40
N ILE A 76 -14.04 -1.05 -1.08
CA ILE A 76 -13.30 -2.30 -1.24
C ILE A 76 -13.45 -3.10 0.05
N GLU A 77 -14.12 -4.26 -0.03
CA GLU A 77 -14.22 -5.22 1.06
C GLU A 77 -12.86 -5.89 1.27
N PHE A 78 -12.00 -5.27 2.07
CA PHE A 78 -10.64 -5.71 2.33
C PHE A 78 -10.56 -7.14 2.89
N ASP A 79 -11.57 -7.55 3.65
CA ASP A 79 -11.73 -8.89 4.21
C ASP A 79 -11.96 -9.97 3.14
N ARG A 80 -12.39 -9.58 1.93
CA ARG A 80 -12.60 -10.47 0.79
C ARG A 80 -11.52 -10.37 -0.28
N LEU A 81 -10.52 -9.52 -0.08
CA LEU A 81 -9.42 -9.34 -1.02
C LEU A 81 -8.48 -10.54 -0.99
N ARG A 82 -8.30 -11.17 -2.16
CA ARG A 82 -7.25 -12.14 -2.40
C ARG A 82 -6.29 -11.63 -3.45
N SER A 83 -4.99 -11.68 -3.16
CA SER A 83 -3.98 -11.52 -4.20
C SER A 83 -4.02 -12.73 -5.13
N SER A 84 -4.22 -12.52 -6.44
CA SER A 84 -4.16 -13.63 -7.40
C SER A 84 -2.76 -14.26 -7.40
N ALA A 85 -2.69 -15.56 -7.10
CA ALA A 85 -1.45 -16.33 -7.14
C ALA A 85 -1.17 -16.98 -8.51
N ALA A 86 -2.04 -16.81 -9.50
CA ALA A 86 -1.88 -17.45 -10.80
C ALA A 86 -0.92 -16.63 -11.68
N GLY A 87 0.29 -17.16 -11.85
CA GLY A 87 1.42 -16.49 -12.49
C GLY A 87 1.06 -15.79 -13.80
N SER A 88 1.13 -14.46 -13.76
CA SER A 88 1.48 -13.55 -14.85
C SER A 88 1.42 -12.12 -14.30
N GLY A 89 2.02 -11.88 -13.13
CA GLY A 89 2.49 -10.53 -12.88
C GLY A 89 3.59 -10.29 -13.91
N THR A 90 3.37 -9.37 -14.85
CA THR A 90 4.37 -9.08 -15.89
C THR A 90 5.62 -8.57 -15.19
N THR A 91 6.60 -9.46 -15.02
CA THR A 91 7.91 -9.08 -14.47
C THR A 91 8.65 -8.27 -15.51
N VAL A 92 8.55 -6.95 -15.43
CA VAL A 92 9.38 -6.04 -16.21
C VAL A 92 10.49 -5.55 -15.28
N ALA A 93 11.73 -5.93 -15.57
CA ALA A 93 12.93 -5.34 -14.95
C ALA A 93 12.92 -5.27 -13.39
N GLY A 94 12.46 -6.32 -12.70
CA GLY A 94 12.45 -6.36 -11.23
C GLY A 94 11.22 -5.74 -10.56
N SER A 95 10.23 -5.31 -11.34
CA SER A 95 8.88 -4.97 -10.89
C SER A 95 7.92 -6.16 -11.07
N LEU A 96 6.91 -6.28 -10.21
CA LEU A 96 5.86 -7.30 -10.22
C LEU A 96 4.51 -6.63 -9.94
N LEU A 97 3.60 -6.64 -10.92
CA LEU A 97 2.22 -6.20 -10.73
C LEU A 97 1.35 -7.35 -10.20
N VAL A 98 0.64 -7.12 -9.10
CA VAL A 98 -0.25 -8.08 -8.45
C VAL A 98 -1.67 -7.56 -8.49
N HIS A 99 -2.59 -8.30 -9.10
CA HIS A 99 -4.02 -7.96 -9.09
C HIS A 99 -4.67 -8.36 -7.77
N LEU A 100 -5.47 -7.43 -7.23
CA LEU A 100 -6.34 -7.63 -6.07
C LEU A 100 -7.70 -8.09 -6.59
N LEU A 101 -8.16 -9.25 -6.13
CA LEU A 101 -9.41 -9.86 -6.54
C LEU A 101 -10.41 -9.87 -5.37
N ILE A 102 -11.70 -9.70 -5.66
CA ILE A 102 -12.79 -10.04 -4.75
C ILE A 102 -13.47 -11.31 -5.24
N ASP A 103 -13.67 -12.27 -4.35
CA ASP A 103 -14.52 -13.42 -4.65
C ASP A 103 -15.98 -13.01 -4.67
N LEU A 104 -16.66 -13.39 -5.74
CA LEU A 104 -18.11 -13.31 -5.81
C LEU A 104 -18.72 -14.61 -5.28
N PRO A 105 -19.96 -14.55 -4.75
CA PRO A 105 -20.79 -15.74 -4.57
C PRO A 105 -20.78 -16.61 -5.83
N ALA A 106 -20.79 -17.93 -5.66
CA ALA A 106 -20.63 -18.88 -6.76
C ALA A 106 -21.68 -18.69 -7.86
N GLU A 107 -22.87 -18.17 -7.52
CA GLU A 107 -23.95 -17.88 -8.46
C GLU A 107 -23.69 -16.64 -9.33
N LEU A 108 -22.79 -15.75 -8.91
CA LEU A 108 -22.49 -14.47 -9.57
C LEU A 108 -21.25 -14.54 -10.47
N GLY A 109 -20.48 -15.62 -10.41
CA GLY A 109 -19.38 -15.90 -11.34
C GLY A 109 -17.98 -15.86 -10.71
N PRO A 110 -16.93 -15.71 -11.54
CA PRO A 110 -15.55 -15.77 -11.08
C PRO A 110 -15.17 -14.52 -10.26
N ALA A 111 -14.06 -14.62 -9.53
CA ALA A 111 -13.48 -13.48 -8.82
C ALA A 111 -13.17 -12.31 -9.77
N VAL A 112 -13.43 -11.09 -9.30
CA VAL A 112 -13.31 -9.86 -10.10
C VAL A 112 -12.12 -9.02 -9.65
N PRO A 113 -11.34 -8.42 -10.57
CA PRO A 113 -10.24 -7.54 -10.22
C PRO A 113 -10.75 -6.16 -9.78
N VAL A 114 -10.39 -5.77 -8.56
CA VAL A 114 -10.78 -4.49 -7.95
C VAL A 114 -9.63 -3.51 -7.78
N GLY A 115 -8.40 -3.95 -8.06
CA GLY A 115 -7.23 -3.09 -8.06
C GLY A 115 -5.95 -3.85 -8.34
N SER A 116 -4.83 -3.17 -8.19
CA SER A 116 -3.49 -3.75 -8.31
C SER A 116 -2.48 -3.11 -7.38
N VAL A 117 -1.53 -3.93 -6.93
CA VAL A 117 -0.35 -3.51 -6.18
C VAL A 117 0.87 -3.76 -7.04
N GLU A 118 1.67 -2.74 -7.27
CA GLU A 118 2.97 -2.89 -7.90
C GLU A 118 4.04 -3.07 -6.83
N LEU A 119 4.85 -4.12 -6.99
CA LEU A 119 5.96 -4.48 -6.13
C LEU A 119 7.28 -4.34 -6.86
N VAL A 120 8.33 -3.91 -6.17
CA VAL A 120 9.70 -3.96 -6.69
C VAL A 120 10.59 -4.78 -5.76
N ALA A 121 11.56 -5.49 -6.35
CA ALA A 121 12.59 -6.17 -5.59
C ALA A 121 13.67 -5.17 -5.15
N ASP A 122 13.87 -5.03 -3.84
CA ASP A 122 14.90 -4.21 -3.23
C ASP A 122 15.60 -4.98 -2.10
N ALA A 123 16.93 -5.05 -2.15
CA ALA A 123 17.76 -5.78 -1.19
C ALA A 123 17.26 -7.21 -0.82
N GLY A 124 16.73 -7.95 -1.80
CA GLY A 124 16.21 -9.32 -1.59
C GLY A 124 14.81 -9.39 -0.99
N ARG A 125 14.12 -8.26 -0.85
CA ARG A 125 12.72 -8.16 -0.38
C ARG A 125 11.83 -7.54 -1.46
N TRP A 126 10.57 -7.92 -1.47
CA TRP A 126 9.56 -7.22 -2.26
C TRP A 126 8.98 -6.07 -1.44
N LEU A 127 8.89 -4.89 -2.04
CA LEU A 127 8.34 -3.67 -1.45
C LEU A 127 7.28 -3.06 -2.37
N VAL A 128 6.26 -2.44 -1.80
CA VAL A 128 5.18 -1.78 -2.51
C VAL A 128 5.64 -0.43 -3.04
N VAL A 129 5.49 -0.20 -4.35
CA VAL A 129 5.75 1.11 -4.97
C VAL A 129 4.48 1.87 -5.28
N ARG A 130 3.39 1.16 -5.56
CA ARG A 130 2.13 1.76 -5.98
C ARG A 130 0.95 0.85 -5.67
N LEU A 131 -0.17 1.47 -5.31
CA LEU A 131 -1.49 0.86 -5.21
C LEU A 131 -2.42 1.62 -6.17
N ASP A 132 -3.11 0.89 -7.03
CA ASP A 132 -4.11 1.43 -7.95
C ASP A 132 -5.44 0.74 -7.68
N GLY A 133 -6.50 1.52 -7.41
CA GLY A 133 -7.87 1.03 -7.35
C GLY A 133 -8.51 1.05 -8.75
N ASN A 134 -9.27 0.02 -9.10
CA ASN A 134 -10.00 -0.03 -10.36
C ASN A 134 -11.26 0.83 -10.21
N ARG A 135 -11.18 2.12 -10.58
CA ARG A 135 -12.32 3.06 -10.61
C ARG A 135 -13.05 3.02 -11.94
#